data_AF-K1RU31-F1
#
_entry.id   AF-K1RU31-F1
#
_cell.length_a   1.000
_cell.length_b   1.000
_cell.length_c   1.000
_cell.angle_alpha   90.00
_cell.angle_beta   90.00
_cell.angle_gamma   90.00
#
_symmetry.space_group_name_H-M   'P 1'
#
loop_
_entity.id
_entity.type
_entity.pdbx_description
1 polymer ?
#
loop_
_entity_poly.entity_id
_entity_poly.type
_entity_poly.pdbx_seq_one_letter_code
_entity_poly.pdbx_strand_id
1 'polypeptide(L)'
;MVNRFYDKNQGTFRSNSDYRFIDRNIDLFREYLEIAGYRLLKDSNYEVIYIENEYEYNKKRLDKNTTIFLYGLRLKFDEDRESVKLNTDTIVSVSDIIKTLIDVGA
;
A
#
# COMPACT_ATOMS: atom_id res chain seq x y z
N MET A 1 6.10 -2.24 -0.08
CA MET A 1 6.13 -3.28 -1.12
C MET A 1 4.94 -4.21 -0.91
N VAL A 2 4.19 -4.48 -1.97
CA VAL A 2 2.93 -5.26 -1.93
C VAL A 2 3.17 -6.72 -2.32
N ASN A 3 2.41 -7.66 -1.75
CA ASN A 3 2.50 -9.10 -2.06
C ASN A 3 2.10 -9.44 -3.49
N ARG A 4 1.10 -8.75 -4.05
CA ARG A 4 0.63 -8.95 -5.42
C ARG A 4 0.49 -7.61 -6.12
N PHE A 5 0.69 -7.60 -7.43
CA PHE A 5 0.53 -6.42 -8.27
C PHE A 5 -0.21 -6.79 -9.56
N TYR A 6 -0.94 -5.83 -10.13
CA TYR A 6 -1.66 -6.03 -11.38
C TYR A 6 -0.72 -5.88 -12.57
N ASP A 7 -0.54 -6.95 -13.35
CA ASP A 7 0.23 -6.96 -14.59
C ASP A 7 -0.68 -6.56 -15.75
N LYS A 8 -0.52 -5.32 -16.25
CA LYS A 8 -1.35 -4.77 -17.34
C LYS A 8 -1.19 -5.54 -18.65
N ASN A 9 -0.02 -6.12 -18.91
CA ASN A 9 0.24 -6.84 -20.16
C ASN A 9 -0.43 -8.21 -20.17
N GLN A 10 -0.52 -8.85 -19.01
CA GLN A 10 -1.16 -10.16 -18.84
C GLN A 10 -2.61 -10.08 -18.37
N GLY A 11 -3.10 -8.88 -18.00
CA GLY A 11 -4.46 -8.66 -17.52
C GLY A 11 -4.78 -9.39 -16.22
N THR A 12 -3.78 -9.66 -15.38
CA THR A 12 -3.95 -10.48 -14.17
C THR A 12 -3.06 -10.04 -13.02
N PHE A 13 -3.41 -10.44 -11.80
CA PHE A 13 -2.56 -10.23 -10.63
C PHE A 13 -1.42 -11.24 -10.61
N ARG A 14 -0.21 -10.72 -10.38
CA ARG A 14 1.00 -11.52 -10.19
C ARG A 14 1.55 -11.33 -8.80
N SER A 15 2.03 -12.42 -8.25
CA SER A 15 2.77 -12.41 -7.00
C SER A 15 4.13 -11.70 -7.16
N ASN A 16 4.48 -10.91 -6.16
CA ASN A 16 5.73 -10.19 -6.08
C ASN A 16 6.83 -11.13 -5.53
N SER A 17 7.85 -11.41 -6.35
CA SER A 17 9.00 -12.24 -5.96
C SER A 17 9.79 -11.63 -4.81
N ASP A 18 9.98 -10.31 -4.86
CA ASP A 18 10.78 -9.58 -3.89
C ASP A 18 10.07 -9.57 -2.53
N TYR A 19 8.73 -9.48 -2.54
CA TYR A 19 7.94 -9.54 -1.31
C TYR A 19 8.17 -10.86 -0.60
N ARG A 20 8.05 -11.97 -1.33
CA ARG A 20 8.26 -13.31 -0.77
C ARG A 20 9.72 -13.55 -0.38
N PHE A 21 10.66 -12.96 -1.08
CA PHE A 21 12.07 -13.06 -0.72
C PHE A 21 12.35 -12.36 0.61
N ILE A 22 11.86 -11.13 0.78
CA ILE A 22 11.99 -10.39 2.05
C ILE A 22 11.21 -11.09 3.15
N ASP A 23 9.97 -11.52 2.90
CA ASP A 23 9.12 -12.16 3.90
C ASP A 23 9.74 -13.45 4.47
N ARG A 24 10.34 -14.28 3.61
CA ARG A 24 11.06 -15.49 4.04
C ARG A 24 12.32 -15.21 4.87
N ASN A 25 12.89 -14.02 4.73
CA ASN A 25 14.13 -13.63 5.39
C ASN A 25 13.93 -12.38 6.25
N ILE A 26 12.71 -12.18 6.79
CA ILE A 26 12.28 -10.90 7.35
C ILE A 26 13.18 -10.44 8.50
N ASP A 27 13.65 -11.39 9.32
CA ASP A 27 14.49 -11.09 10.48
C ASP A 27 15.89 -10.61 10.04
N LEU A 28 16.49 -11.24 9.03
CA LEU A 28 17.76 -10.78 8.46
C LEU A 28 17.67 -9.35 7.91
N PHE A 29 16.60 -9.05 7.16
CA PHE A 29 16.40 -7.70 6.64
C PHE A 29 16.12 -6.70 7.75
N ARG A 30 15.37 -7.09 8.79
CA ARG A 30 15.09 -6.24 9.94
C ARG A 30 16.38 -5.88 10.67
N GLU A 31 17.20 -6.87 11.03
CA GLU A 31 18.49 -6.66 11.69
C GLU A 31 19.42 -5.76 10.85
N TYR A 32 19.52 -6.02 9.55
CA TYR A 32 20.36 -5.21 8.66
C TYR A 32 19.90 -3.75 8.57
N LEU A 33 18.59 -3.52 8.43
CA LEU A 33 18.01 -2.18 8.29
C LEU A 33 18.01 -1.40 9.60
N GLU A 34 17.90 -2.09 10.74
CA GLU A 34 17.94 -1.48 12.07
C GLU A 34 19.29 -0.79 12.33
N ILE A 35 20.40 -1.36 11.84
CA ILE A 35 21.74 -0.74 11.91
C ILE A 35 21.76 0.63 11.21
N ALA A 36 20.94 0.81 10.17
CA ALA A 36 20.81 2.06 9.42
C ALA A 36 19.70 2.99 9.96
N GLY A 37 19.07 2.66 11.09
CA GLY A 37 17.98 3.44 11.68
C GLY A 37 16.65 3.29 10.96
N TYR A 38 16.43 2.16 10.29
CA TYR A 38 15.15 1.84 9.64
C TYR A 38 14.49 0.65 10.32
N ARG A 39 13.19 0.79 10.62
CA ARG A 39 12.34 -0.30 11.07
C ARG A 39 11.65 -0.94 9.88
N LEU A 40 11.82 -2.24 9.70
CA LEU A 40 11.09 -3.04 8.74
C LEU A 40 9.79 -3.58 9.35
N LEU A 41 8.65 -3.14 8.80
CA LEU A 41 7.32 -3.46 9.27
C LEU A 41 6.58 -4.30 8.22
N LYS A 42 5.79 -5.26 8.69
CA LYS A 42 4.90 -6.08 7.85
C LYS A 42 3.48 -5.93 8.36
N ASP A 43 2.61 -5.38 7.54
CA ASP A 43 1.18 -5.40 7.75
C ASP A 43 0.60 -6.64 7.03
N SER A 44 0.18 -7.63 7.81
CA SER A 44 -0.40 -8.86 7.28
C SER A 44 -1.85 -8.69 6.82
N ASN A 45 -2.56 -7.68 7.31
CA ASN A 45 -3.93 -7.40 6.87
C ASN A 45 -3.93 -6.82 5.46
N TYR A 46 -2.98 -5.94 5.13
CA TYR A 46 -2.87 -5.36 3.79
C TYR A 46 -1.84 -6.08 2.89
N GLU A 47 -1.17 -7.12 3.41
CA GLU A 47 -0.09 -7.83 2.72
C GLU A 47 1.01 -6.89 2.20
N VAL A 48 1.42 -5.93 3.03
CA VAL A 48 2.43 -4.91 2.70
C VAL A 48 3.62 -5.01 3.64
N ILE A 49 4.83 -4.96 3.09
CA ILE A 49 6.08 -4.77 3.82
C ILE A 49 6.60 -3.36 3.54
N TYR A 50 6.88 -2.57 4.57
CA TYR A 50 7.36 -1.19 4.40
C TYR A 50 8.42 -0.85 5.44
N ILE A 51 9.14 0.25 5.21
CA ILE A 51 10.16 0.74 6.11
C ILE A 51 9.76 2.09 6.69
N GLU A 52 10.12 2.32 7.94
CA GLU A 52 10.03 3.62 8.60
C GLU A 52 11.43 4.03 9.06
N ASN A 53 11.80 5.29 8.86
CA ASN A 53 13.03 5.82 9.43
C ASN A 53 12.77 6.32 10.85
N GLU A 54 13.56 5.87 11.82
CA GLU A 54 13.37 6.23 13.24
C GLU A 54 13.71 7.68 13.53
N TYR A 55 14.56 8.29 12.72
CA TYR A 55 15.06 9.65 12.91
C TYR A 55 14.27 10.68 12.07
N GLU A 56 13.12 10.28 11.53
CA GLU A 56 12.25 11.08 10.65
C GLU A 56 12.93 11.64 9.39
N TYR A 57 14.14 11.18 9.06
CA TYR A 57 14.80 11.52 7.80
C TYR A 57 14.05 10.85 6.65
N ASN A 58 13.98 11.54 5.50
CA ASN A 58 13.31 11.09 4.27
C ASN A 58 11.76 11.09 4.29
N LYS A 59 11.12 11.85 5.19
CA LYS A 59 9.68 12.12 5.05
C LYS A 59 9.43 13.03 3.84
N LYS A 60 8.58 12.56 2.92
CA LYS A 60 8.09 13.39 1.81
C LYS A 60 6.90 14.22 2.29
N ARG A 61 7.02 15.55 2.23
CA ARG A 61 5.87 16.43 2.46
C ARG A 61 4.95 16.38 1.24
N LEU A 62 3.71 15.96 1.45
CA LEU A 62 2.67 15.94 0.43
C LEU A 62 1.90 17.25 0.47
N ASP A 63 1.56 17.79 -0.69
CA ASP A 63 0.67 18.94 -0.78
C ASP A 63 -0.78 18.54 -0.47
N LYS A 64 -1.65 19.55 -0.29
CA LYS A 64 -3.05 19.35 0.07
C LYS A 64 -3.78 18.46 -0.95
N ASN A 65 -3.58 18.69 -2.24
CA ASN A 65 -4.31 17.96 -3.28
C ASN A 65 -3.86 16.50 -3.33
N THR A 66 -2.55 16.25 -3.26
CA THR A 66 -2.01 14.87 -3.19
C THR A 66 -2.56 14.14 -1.96
N THR A 67 -2.63 14.83 -0.81
CA THR A 67 -3.15 14.26 0.44
C THR A 67 -4.62 13.88 0.31
N ILE A 68 -5.45 14.79 -0.21
CA ILE A 68 -6.89 14.55 -0.47
C ILE A 68 -7.10 13.36 -1.41
N PHE A 69 -6.34 13.28 -2.50
CA PHE A 69 -6.44 12.17 -3.44
C PHE A 69 -6.11 10.83 -2.79
N LEU A 70 -5.06 10.77 -1.96
CA LEU A 70 -4.71 9.55 -1.22
C LEU A 70 -5.80 9.16 -0.22
N TYR A 71 -6.44 10.13 0.45
CA TYR A 71 -7.59 9.86 1.33
C TYR A 71 -8.77 9.30 0.55
N GLY A 72 -9.12 9.85 -0.62
CA GLY A 72 -10.19 9.32 -1.46
C GLY A 72 -9.92 7.88 -1.91
N LEU A 73 -8.68 7.59 -2.35
CA LEU A 73 -8.26 6.24 -2.69
C LEU A 73 -8.37 5.28 -1.50
N ARG A 74 -7.95 5.74 -0.31
CA ARG A 74 -7.99 4.94 0.92
C ARG A 74 -9.42 4.63 1.35
N LEU A 75 -10.30 5.63 1.32
CA LEU A 75 -11.71 5.47 1.68
C LEU A 75 -12.36 4.43 0.76
N LYS A 76 -12.19 4.60 -0.56
CA LYS A 76 -12.77 3.68 -1.53
C LYS A 76 -12.23 2.25 -1.36
N PHE A 77 -10.93 2.11 -1.08
CA PHE A 77 -10.32 0.81 -0.81
C PHE A 77 -10.96 0.10 0.40
N ASP A 78 -11.12 0.83 1.51
CA ASP A 78 -11.70 0.27 2.73
C ASP A 78 -13.18 -0.10 2.53
N GLU A 79 -13.98 0.76 1.87
CA GLU A 79 -15.39 0.49 1.52
C GLU A 79 -15.56 -0.78 0.66
N ASP A 80 -14.78 -0.90 -0.41
CA ASP A 80 -14.89 -2.03 -1.32
C ASP A 80 -14.49 -3.33 -0.63
N ARG A 81 -13.48 -3.29 0.25
CA ARG A 81 -13.04 -4.45 1.03
C ARG A 81 -14.06 -4.90 2.06
N GLU A 82 -14.82 -3.99 2.66
CA GLU A 82 -15.94 -4.33 3.55
C GLU A 82 -17.09 -4.98 2.78
N SER A 83 -17.36 -4.50 1.56
CA SER A 83 -18.46 -5.01 0.73
C SER A 83 -18.18 -6.39 0.10
N VAL A 84 -16.93 -6.68 -0.27
CA VAL A 84 -16.52 -7.93 -0.93
C VAL A 84 -15.66 -8.78 0.01
N LYS A 85 -16.29 -9.56 0.89
CA LYS A 85 -15.61 -10.39 1.92
C LYS A 85 -14.59 -11.42 1.38
N LEU A 86 -14.55 -11.68 0.08
CA LEU A 86 -13.74 -12.75 -0.54
C LEU A 86 -12.58 -12.27 -1.43
N ASN A 87 -12.57 -11.00 -1.86
CA ASN A 87 -11.50 -10.46 -2.71
C ASN A 87 -10.65 -9.46 -1.93
N THR A 88 -9.36 -9.73 -1.82
CA THR A 88 -8.38 -8.80 -1.23
C THR A 88 -8.07 -7.62 -2.16
N ASP A 89 -8.37 -7.77 -3.45
CA ASP A 89 -8.01 -6.82 -4.50
C ASP A 89 -9.22 -5.99 -4.93
N THR A 90 -9.04 -4.67 -4.93
CA THR A 90 -10.05 -3.69 -5.35
C THR A 90 -9.66 -3.09 -6.69
N ILE A 91 -10.51 -3.22 -7.70
CA ILE A 91 -10.33 -2.57 -9.01
C ILE A 91 -11.31 -1.40 -9.09
N VAL A 92 -10.76 -0.19 -9.21
CA VAL A 92 -11.53 1.07 -9.28
C VAL A 92 -11.19 1.81 -10.56
N SER A 93 -12.20 2.46 -11.14
CA SER A 93 -12.01 3.41 -12.22
C SER A 93 -11.68 4.80 -11.68
N VAL A 94 -11.16 5.68 -12.53
CA VAL A 94 -10.93 7.09 -12.17
C VAL A 94 -12.26 7.77 -11.82
N SER A 95 -13.34 7.42 -12.51
CA SER A 95 -14.68 7.96 -12.23
C SER A 95 -15.17 7.61 -10.83
N ASP A 96 -14.88 6.41 -10.34
CA ASP A 96 -15.23 5.99 -8.96
C ASP A 96 -14.51 6.86 -7.93
N ILE A 97 -13.23 7.15 -8.16
CA ILE A 97 -12.43 8.00 -7.27
C ILE A 97 -12.91 9.45 -7.31
N ILE A 98 -13.19 10.00 -8.49
CA ILE A 98 -13.74 11.36 -8.61
C ILE A 98 -15.06 11.48 -7.85
N LYS A 99 -15.95 10.49 -8.01
CA LYS A 99 -17.22 10.46 -7.29
C LYS A 99 -16.99 10.42 -5.77
N THR A 100 -16.10 9.55 -5.31
CA THR A 100 -15.74 9.44 -3.88
C THR A 100 -15.25 10.78 -3.33
N LEU A 101 -14.39 11.49 -4.09
CA LEU A 101 -13.87 12.80 -3.69
C LEU A 101 -14.98 13.87 -3.60
N ILE A 102 -15.91 13.89 -4.57
CA ILE A 102 -17.07 14.79 -4.54
C ILE A 102 -17.96 14.49 -3.32
N ASP A 103 -18.22 13.22 -3.03
CA ASP A 103 -19.10 12.79 -1.95
C ASP A 103 -18.56 13.18 -0.56
N VAL A 104 -17.23 13.23 -0.39
CA VAL A 104 -16.58 13.67 0.87
C VAL A 104 -16.32 15.18 0.95
N GLY A 105 -16.79 15.97 -0.03
CA GLY A 105 -16.67 17.43 -0.03
C GLY A 105 -15.25 17.95 -0.30
N ALA A 106 -14.45 17.19 -1.05
CA ALA A 106 -13.09 17.56 -1.46
C ALA A 106 -13.04 18.41 -2.74
#